data_AF-A0A7X2C4N5-F1
#
_entry.id   AF-A0A7X2C4N5-F1
#
_cell.length_a   1.000
_cell.length_b   1.000
_cell.length_c   1.000
_cell.angle_alpha   90.00
_cell.angle_beta   90.00
_cell.angle_gamma   90.00
#
_symmetry.space_group_name_H-M   'P 1'
#
loop_
_entity.id
_entity.type
_entity.pdbx_description
1 polymer ?
#
loop_
_entity_poly.entity_id
_entity_poly.type
_entity_poly.pdbx_seq_one_letter_code
_entity_poly.pdbx_strand_id
1 'polypeptide(L)' 'MRRAGKAMDFDAYAKEIIEMKERLNRIFSDATGQPIEKVRIDTDKDFWLSAEEAVEYGLVHSIVVKENEIHK' A
#
# COMPACT_ATOMS: atom_id res chain seq x y z
N MET A 1 13.94 -30.87 -23.05
CA MET A 1 13.68 -29.43 -22.88
C MET A 1 12.29 -29.23 -22.28
N ARG A 2 12.18 -29.08 -20.95
CA ARG A 2 10.91 -28.87 -20.24
C ARG A 2 10.61 -27.36 -20.17
N ARG A 3 9.83 -26.83 -21.11
CA ARG A 3 9.41 -25.40 -21.12
C ARG A 3 7.91 -25.17 -20.82
N ALA A 4 7.10 -26.23 -20.75
CA ALA A 4 5.65 -26.09 -20.58
C ALA A 4 5.18 -25.77 -19.14
N GLY A 5 5.91 -26.22 -18.09
CA GLY A 5 5.53 -25.94 -16.70
C GLY A 5 5.78 -24.49 -16.27
N LYS A 6 6.89 -23.90 -16.74
CA LYS A 6 7.35 -22.56 -16.31
C LYS A 6 6.41 -21.41 -16.72
N ALA A 7 5.64 -21.59 -17.79
CA ALA A 7 4.68 -20.58 -18.25
C ALA A 7 3.36 -20.65 -17.47
N MET A 8 2.85 -21.87 -17.22
CA MET A 8 1.62 -22.09 -16.45
C MET A 8 1.76 -21.62 -14.99
N ASP A 9 2.96 -21.81 -14.41
CA ASP A 9 3.29 -21.28 -13.10
C ASP A 9 3.30 -19.74 -13.09
N PHE A 10 3.87 -19.10 -14.12
CA PHE A 10 3.97 -17.65 -14.22
C PHE A 10 2.60 -16.96 -14.23
N ASP A 11 1.63 -17.51 -14.97
CA ASP A 11 0.27 -16.96 -15.04
C ASP A 11 -0.44 -17.04 -13.67
N ALA A 12 -0.23 -18.15 -12.94
CA ALA A 12 -0.76 -18.29 -11.57
C ALA A 12 -0.13 -17.26 -10.62
N TYR A 13 1.20 -17.09 -10.67
CA TYR A 13 1.89 -16.08 -9.86
C TYR A 13 1.45 -14.66 -10.20
N ALA A 14 1.24 -14.34 -11.48
CA ALA A 14 0.76 -13.02 -11.90
C ALA A 14 -0.63 -12.72 -11.32
N LYS A 15 -1.54 -13.70 -11.32
CA LYS A 15 -2.88 -13.58 -10.72
C LYS A 15 -2.80 -13.35 -9.21
N GLU A 16 -1.97 -14.12 -8.50
CA GLU A 16 -1.76 -13.96 -7.06
C GLU A 16 -1.20 -12.56 -6.71
N ILE A 17 -0.27 -12.03 -7.51
CA ILE A 17 0.27 -10.67 -7.32
C ILE A 17 -0.84 -9.62 -7.45
N ILE A 18 -1.72 -9.77 -8.44
CA ILE A 18 -2.85 -8.85 -8.64
C ILE A 18 -3.83 -8.93 -7.46
N GLU A 19 -4.17 -10.13 -7.01
CA GLU A 19 -5.07 -10.33 -5.87
C GLU A 19 -4.46 -9.78 -4.56
N MET A 20 -3.15 -9.98 -4.35
CA MET A 20 -2.43 -9.38 -3.23
C MET A 20 -2.46 -7.86 -3.27
N LYS A 21 -2.22 -7.25 -4.44
CA LYS A 21 -2.32 -5.80 -4.62
C LYS A 21 -3.71 -5.27 -4.26
N GLU A 22 -4.78 -5.91 -4.74
CA GLU A 22 -6.14 -5.48 -4.40
C GLU A 22 -6.43 -5.57 -2.90
N ARG A 23 -5.94 -6.63 -2.24
CA ARG A 23 -6.09 -6.79 -0.78
C ARG A 23 -5.37 -5.68 -0.01
N LEU A 24 -4.14 -5.35 -0.40
CA LEU A 24 -3.40 -4.25 0.21
C LEU A 24 -4.11 -2.91 0.03
N ASN A 25 -4.62 -2.64 -1.17
CA ASN A 25 -5.34 -1.40 -1.45
C ASN A 25 -6.61 -1.26 -0.60
N ARG A 26 -7.33 -2.35 -0.36
CA ARG A 26 -8.47 -2.36 0.57
C ARG A 26 -8.04 -2.05 2.00
N ILE A 27 -6.98 -2.69 2.49
CA ILE A 27 -6.45 -2.44 3.85
C ILE A 27 -6.07 -0.97 4.01
N PHE A 28 -5.38 -0.38 3.02
CA PHE A 28 -5.03 1.03 3.05
C PHE A 28 -6.29 1.92 3.01
N SER A 29 -7.26 1.63 2.15
CA SER A 29 -8.52 2.37 2.08
C SER A 29 -9.27 2.35 3.40
N ASP A 30 -9.40 1.17 4.03
CA ASP A 30 -10.07 0.99 5.31
C ASP A 30 -9.35 1.69 6.47
N ALA A 31 -8.01 1.63 6.49
CA ALA A 31 -7.20 2.23 7.55
C ALA A 31 -7.11 3.76 7.45
N THR A 32 -7.04 4.29 6.23
CA THR A 32 -6.86 5.74 5.98
C THR A 32 -8.18 6.49 5.78
N GLY A 33 -9.27 5.76 5.50
CA GLY A 33 -10.55 6.35 5.08
C GLY A 33 -10.54 6.89 3.64
N GLN A 34 -9.45 6.72 2.90
CA GLN A 34 -9.35 7.17 1.52
C GLN A 34 -10.17 6.26 0.59
N PRO A 35 -10.75 6.78 -0.51
CA PRO A 35 -11.41 5.96 -1.50
C PRO A 35 -10.45 4.94 -2.13
N ILE A 36 -10.92 3.71 -2.35
CA ILE A 36 -10.14 2.62 -2.97
C ILE A 36 -9.50 3.01 -4.31
N GLU A 37 -10.20 3.83 -5.11
CA GLU A 37 -9.72 4.28 -6.41
C GLU A 37 -8.52 5.21 -6.29
N LYS A 38 -8.53 6.10 -5.29
CA LYS A 38 -7.41 6.99 -5.00
C LYS A 38 -6.20 6.18 -4.55
N VAL A 39 -6.39 5.26 -3.60
CA VAL A 39 -5.33 4.36 -3.13
C VAL A 39 -4.74 3.54 -4.28
N ARG A 40 -5.56 3.04 -5.22
CA ARG A 40 -5.06 2.31 -6.41
C ARG A 40 -4.12 3.16 -7.27
N ILE A 41 -4.47 4.43 -7.49
CA ILE A 41 -3.66 5.34 -8.31
C ILE A 41 -2.36 5.67 -7.56
N ASP A 42 -2.46 5.97 -6.27
CA ASP A 42 -1.32 6.35 -5.45
C ASP A 42 -0.34 5.17 -5.26
N THR A 43 -0.83 3.93 -5.14
CA THR A 43 0.00 2.72 -4.95
C THR A 43 0.48 2.05 -6.24
N ASP A 44 0.10 2.58 -7.41
CA ASP A 44 0.56 2.02 -8.70
C ASP A 44 2.07 2.24 -8.91
N LYS A 45 2.60 3.29 -8.29
CA LYS A 45 4.02 3.66 -8.30
C LYS A 45 4.50 4.00 -6.89
N ASP A 46 5.78 4.33 -6.78
CA ASP A 46 6.32 4.85 -5.55
C ASP A 46 5.68 6.21 -5.23
N PHE A 47 4.92 6.26 -4.15
CA PHE A 47 4.25 7.45 -3.65
C PHE A 47 4.88 7.88 -2.34
N TRP A 48 5.70 8.92 -2.43
CA TRP A 48 6.44 9.49 -1.30
C TRP A 48 5.63 10.62 -0.69
N LEU A 49 5.47 10.56 0.63
CA LEU A 49 4.77 11.57 1.42
C LEU A 49 5.71 12.16 2.45
N SER A 50 5.63 13.48 2.63
CA SER A 50 6.15 14.14 3.82
C SER A 50 5.37 13.71 5.07
N ALA A 51 5.90 14.04 6.25
CA ALA A 51 5.22 13.72 7.51
C ALA A 51 3.83 14.39 7.61
N GLU A 52 3.70 15.62 7.11
CA GLU A 52 2.43 16.37 7.08
C GLU A 52 1.43 15.72 6.13
N GLU A 53 1.87 15.40 4.92
CA GLU A 53 1.01 14.72 3.93
C GLU A 53 0.62 13.33 4.40
N ALA A 54 1.47 12.60 5.11
CA ALA A 54 1.14 11.28 5.66
C ALA A 54 0.06 11.35 6.76
N VAL A 55 0.04 12.43 7.54
CA VAL A 55 -1.04 12.69 8.51
C VAL A 55 -2.33 13.06 7.78
N GLU A 56 -2.28 13.96 6.80
CA GLU A 56 -3.46 14.34 6.02
C GLU A 56 -4.04 13.15 5.22
N TYR A 57 -3.17 12.29 4.71
CA TYR A 57 -3.57 11.07 4.02
C TYR A 57 -4.27 10.08 4.96
N GLY A 58 -4.02 10.16 6.27
CA GLY A 58 -4.56 9.25 7.29
C GLY A 58 -3.68 8.03 7.57
N LEU A 59 -2.42 8.02 7.10
CA LEU A 59 -1.47 6.94 7.36
C LEU A 59 -0.80 7.07 8.73
N VAL A 60 -0.68 8.30 9.24
CA VAL A 60 0.00 8.61 10.50
C VAL A 60 -0.95 9.42 11.37
N HIS A 61 -0.96 9.14 12.68
CA HIS A 61 -1.83 9.84 13.62
C HIS A 61 -1.33 11.25 13.97
N SER A 62 -0.05 11.39 14.27
CA SER A 62 0.55 12.66 14.72
C SER A 62 2.05 12.71 14.45
N ILE A 63 2.57 13.92 14.20
CA ILE A 63 4.01 14.18 14.04
C ILE A 63 4.60 14.56 15.39
N VAL A 64 5.67 13.89 15.80
CA VAL A 64 6.44 14.20 17.01
C VAL A 64 7.63 15.07 16.64
N VAL A 65 7.75 16.26 17.24
CA VAL A 65 8.85 17.19 16.97
C VAL A 65 9.87 17.18 18.11
N LYS A 66 9.46 16.81 19.33
CA LYS A 66 10.32 16.78 20.50
C LYS A 66 10.15 15.48 21.29
N GLU A 67 11.24 14.98 21.88
CA GLU A 67 11.27 13.76 22.68
C GLU A 67 10.21 13.74 23.81
N ASN A 68 9.96 14.91 24.42
CA ASN A 68 8.99 15.07 25.51
C ASN A 68 7.54 14.80 25.10
N GLU A 69 7.22 14.74 23.80
CA GLU A 69 5.86 14.49 23.29
C GLU A 69 5.54 12.99 23.21
N ILE A 70 6.52 12.10 23.36
CA ILE A 70 6.37 10.64 23.25
C ILE A 70 5.72 10.01 24.50
N HIS A 71 5.77 10.70 25.65
CA HIS A 71 5.41 10.14 26.96
C HIS A 71 4.06 10.64 27.52
N LYS A 72 3.18 11.18 26.66
CA LYS A 72 1.83 11.63 27.08
C LYS A 72 0.77 10.56 26.89
#